data_AF-A0ABD2MYZ1-F1
#
_entry.id   AF-A0ABD2MYZ1-F1
#
_cell.length_a   1.000
_cell.length_b   1.000
_cell.length_c   1.000
_cell.angle_alpha   90.00
_cell.angle_beta   90.00
_cell.angle_gamma   90.00
#
_symmetry.space_group_name_H-M   'P 1'
#
loop_
_entity.id
_entity.type
_entity.pdbx_description
1 polymer ?
#
loop_
_entity_poly.entity_id
_entity_poly.type
_entity_poly.pdbx_seq_one_letter_code
_entity_poly.pdbx_strand_id
1 'polypeptide(L)'
;MSSSIVKQALEIVDRDDLRQQRYRQKKEKKAKDVLAAKHLKDLHGSKKLTISELRKTFTPKEEIYEKNLKKLALLRKITTVQIDEEIRNQIIERSVTKRPITSKSKKKKDKQTVFTEEDFKKFEEEYTGE
;
A
#
# COMPACT_ATOMS: atom_id res chain seq x y z
N MET A 1 4.39 -4.73 -2.94
CA MET A 1 4.80 -3.93 -1.77
C MET A 1 5.99 -4.62 -1.12
N SER A 2 7.08 -3.90 -0.84
CA SER A 2 8.26 -4.51 -0.24
C SER A 2 8.04 -4.80 1.24
N SER A 3 8.59 -5.92 1.71
CA SER A 3 8.56 -6.31 3.13
C SER A 3 9.26 -5.29 4.04
N SER A 4 10.20 -4.52 3.50
CA SER A 4 10.90 -3.45 4.22
C SER A 4 9.97 -2.29 4.62
N ILE A 5 9.04 -1.91 3.74
CA ILE A 5 8.07 -0.84 4.00
C ILE A 5 7.08 -1.25 5.09
N VAL A 6 6.61 -2.50 5.04
CA VAL A 6 5.70 -3.03 6.07
C VAL A 6 6.38 -3.07 7.43
N LYS A 7 7.66 -3.47 7.49
CA LYS A 7 8.45 -3.47 8.73
C LYS A 7 8.64 -2.06 9.30
N GLN A 8 8.96 -1.08 8.46
CA GLN A 8 9.12 0.32 8.90
C GLN A 8 7.79 0.91 9.41
N ALA A 9 6.67 0.62 8.74
CA ALA A 9 5.36 1.11 9.17
C ALA A 9 4.97 0.53 10.55
N LEU A 10 5.22 -0.76 10.78
CA LEU A 10 5.00 -1.39 12.08
C LEU A 10 5.93 -0.81 13.17
N GLU A 11 7.20 -0.57 12.86
CA GLU A 11 8.16 0.00 13.83
C GLU A 11 7.78 1.42 14.27
N ILE A 12 7.12 2.21 13.41
CA ILE A 12 6.62 3.55 13.76
C ILE A 12 5.42 3.47 14.71
N VAL A 13 4.54 2.49 14.52
CA VAL A 13 3.35 2.25 15.35
C VAL A 13 3.73 1.74 16.75
N ASP A 14 4.79 0.92 16.85
CA ASP A 14 5.20 0.27 18.10
C ASP A 14 6.25 1.09 18.90
N ARG A 15 6.50 2.36 18.57
CA ARG A 15 7.60 3.17 19.15
C ARG A 15 7.53 3.33 20.68
N ASP A 16 6.34 3.34 21.26
CA ASP A 16 6.16 3.53 22.70
C ASP A 16 6.44 2.23 23.49
N ASP A 17 6.11 1.07 22.92
CA ASP A 17 6.37 -0.24 23.52
C ASP A 17 7.85 -0.67 23.38
N LEU A 18 8.50 -0.30 22.26
CA LEU A 18 9.90 -0.63 21.99
C LEU A 18 10.89 0.12 22.89
N ARG A 19 10.58 1.36 23.32
CA ARG A 19 11.45 2.13 24.24
C ARG A 19 11.51 1.48 25.63
N GLN A 20 10.39 0.96 26.13
CA GLN A 20 10.35 0.20 27.39
C GLN A 20 11.02 -1.17 27.26
N GLN A 21 10.88 -1.84 26.10
CA GLN A 21 11.59 -3.09 25.83
C GLN A 21 13.10 -2.92 25.71
N ARG A 22 13.62 -1.86 25.06
CA ARG A 22 15.07 -1.63 24.92
C ARG A 22 15.78 -1.38 26.27
N TYR A 23 15.08 -0.75 27.23
CA TYR A 23 15.56 -0.61 28.61
C TYR A 23 15.66 -1.96 29.34
N ARG A 24 14.70 -2.88 29.10
CA ARG A 24 14.72 -4.24 29.66
C ARG A 24 15.77 -5.14 28.99
N GLN A 25 15.92 -5.04 27.67
CA GLN A 25 16.89 -5.84 26.88
C GLN A 25 18.35 -5.56 27.23
N LYS A 26 18.71 -4.35 27.71
CA LYS A 26 20.08 -4.06 28.18
C LYS A 26 20.47 -4.86 29.43
N LYS A 27 19.51 -5.28 30.27
CA LYS A 27 19.79 -6.15 31.43
C LYS A 27 19.89 -7.64 31.06
N GLU A 28 19.23 -8.07 29.99
CA GLU A 28 19.18 -9.49 29.57
C GLU A 28 20.36 -9.96 28.71
N LYS A 29 21.17 -9.06 28.15
CA LYS A 29 22.31 -9.44 27.28
C LYS A 29 23.38 -10.28 27.99
N LYS A 30 23.40 -10.32 29.33
CA LYS A 30 24.30 -11.19 30.11
C LYS A 30 23.78 -12.64 30.27
N ALA A 31 22.59 -12.97 29.79
CA ALA A 31 21.96 -14.29 29.95
C ALA A 31 21.70 -15.05 28.63
N LYS A 32 22.06 -14.48 27.47
CA LYS A 32 21.58 -14.97 26.16
C LYS A 32 22.44 -16.05 25.48
N ASP A 33 23.65 -16.31 25.94
CA ASP A 33 24.49 -17.36 25.34
C ASP A 33 23.98 -18.79 25.64
N VAL A 34 23.03 -18.96 26.57
CA VAL A 34 22.43 -20.25 26.92
C VAL A 34 21.08 -20.50 26.21
N LEU A 35 20.49 -19.49 25.54
CA LEU A 35 19.12 -19.55 25.02
C LEU A 35 19.01 -19.80 23.50
N ALA A 36 20.10 -19.68 22.74
CA ALA A 36 20.09 -19.88 21.29
C ALA A 36 19.69 -21.32 20.86
N ALA A 37 19.85 -22.31 21.73
CA ALA A 37 19.46 -23.70 21.47
C ALA A 37 17.96 -23.99 21.71
N LYS A 38 17.18 -23.08 22.30
CA LYS A 38 15.78 -23.36 22.69
C LYS A 38 14.72 -22.90 21.68
N HIS A 39 15.06 -22.03 20.74
CA HIS A 39 14.09 -21.41 19.84
C HIS A 39 13.73 -22.21 18.57
N LEU A 40 14.40 -23.34 18.30
CA LEU A 40 14.02 -24.23 17.19
C LEU A 40 12.88 -25.20 17.54
N LYS A 41 12.41 -25.24 18.80
CA LYS A 41 11.33 -26.15 19.24
C LYS A 41 9.92 -25.59 19.04
N ASP A 42 9.78 -24.33 18.63
CA ASP A 42 8.48 -23.65 18.58
C ASP A 42 7.72 -23.81 17.25
N LEU A 43 8.29 -24.52 16.26
CA LEU A 43 7.59 -24.81 14.98
C LEU A 43 6.84 -26.16 14.97
N HIS A 44 6.89 -26.96 16.04
CA HIS A 44 6.43 -28.37 15.99
C HIS A 44 5.61 -28.85 17.20
N GLY A 45 4.94 -27.99 17.94
CA GLY A 45 4.05 -28.48 19.00
C GLY A 45 3.14 -27.43 19.59
N SER A 46 1.83 -27.71 19.58
CA SER A 46 0.88 -27.04 20.48
C SER A 46 1.37 -27.24 21.91
N LYS A 47 1.88 -26.16 22.53
CA LYS A 47 2.27 -26.19 23.95
C LYS A 47 1.02 -26.55 24.75
N LYS A 48 1.07 -27.69 25.45
CA LYS A 48 0.00 -28.10 26.37
C LYS A 48 -0.01 -27.11 27.52
N LEU A 49 -0.93 -26.14 27.47
CA LEU A 49 -1.09 -25.15 28.52
C LEU A 49 -1.79 -25.79 29.72
N THR A 50 -1.32 -25.44 30.91
CA THR A 50 -1.98 -25.87 32.15
C THR A 50 -3.29 -25.11 32.30
N ILE A 51 -4.32 -25.70 32.93
CA ILE A 51 -5.62 -25.05 33.18
C ILE A 51 -5.45 -23.70 33.89
N SER A 52 -4.46 -23.59 34.78
CA SER A 52 -4.11 -22.34 35.48
C SER A 52 -3.60 -21.24 34.55
N GLU A 53 -2.90 -21.60 33.48
CA GLU A 53 -2.39 -20.67 32.48
C GLU A 53 -3.50 -20.25 31.52
N LEU A 54 -4.36 -21.20 31.12
CA LEU A 54 -5.55 -20.92 30.31
C LEU A 54 -6.51 -19.96 31.03
N ARG A 55 -6.72 -20.13 32.34
CA ARG A 55 -7.57 -19.21 33.12
C ARG A 55 -7.01 -17.79 33.18
N LYS A 56 -5.68 -17.61 33.15
CA LYS A 56 -5.05 -16.29 33.15
C LYS A 56 -5.19 -15.56 31.82
N THR A 57 -5.23 -16.31 30.71
CA THR A 57 -5.34 -15.76 29.35
C THR A 57 -6.77 -15.78 28.81
N PHE A 58 -7.69 -16.44 29.53
CA PHE A 58 -9.10 -16.48 29.18
C PHE A 58 -9.67 -15.06 29.25
N THR A 59 -10.10 -14.58 28.10
CA THR A 59 -10.83 -13.34 27.96
C THR A 59 -12.23 -13.67 27.45
N PRO A 60 -13.29 -13.09 28.04
CA PRO A 60 -14.64 -13.34 27.57
C PRO A 60 -14.80 -12.81 26.13
N LYS A 61 -15.67 -13.47 25.35
CA LYS A 61 -15.88 -13.13 23.93
C LYS A 61 -16.32 -11.68 23.74
N GLU A 62 -17.10 -11.16 24.68
CA GLU A 62 -17.60 -9.78 24.68
C GLU A 62 -16.45 -8.76 24.77
N GLU A 63 -15.49 -8.96 25.68
CA GLU A 63 -14.32 -8.08 25.77
C GLU A 63 -13.44 -8.14 24.52
N ILE A 64 -13.30 -9.31 23.90
CA ILE A 64 -12.56 -9.46 22.64
C ILE A 64 -13.26 -8.69 21.54
N TYR A 65 -14.59 -8.81 21.46
CA TYR A 65 -15.41 -8.11 20.49
C TYR A 65 -15.28 -6.59 20.63
N GLU A 66 -15.40 -6.05 21.85
CA GLU A 66 -15.22 -4.62 22.11
C GLU A 66 -13.81 -4.13 21.77
N LYS A 67 -12.76 -4.88 22.15
CA LYS A 67 -11.37 -4.56 21.81
C LYS A 67 -11.18 -4.51 20.30
N ASN A 68 -11.80 -5.43 19.56
CA ASN A 68 -11.73 -5.45 18.09
C ASN A 68 -12.46 -4.26 17.47
N LEU A 69 -13.64 -3.90 17.96
CA LEU A 69 -14.36 -2.70 17.50
C LEU A 69 -13.54 -1.42 17.71
N LYS A 70 -12.90 -1.28 18.89
CA LYS A 70 -12.00 -0.14 19.17
C LYS A 70 -10.83 -0.09 18.18
N LYS A 71 -10.19 -1.23 17.91
CA LYS A 71 -9.11 -1.34 16.92
C LYS A 71 -9.58 -0.96 15.52
N LEU A 72 -10.73 -1.46 15.08
CA LEU A 72 -11.30 -1.14 13.77
C LEU A 72 -11.63 0.35 13.65
N ALA A 73 -12.13 0.99 14.71
CA ALA A 73 -12.38 2.43 14.73
C ALA A 73 -11.08 3.25 14.61
N LEU A 74 -10.02 2.84 15.32
CA LEU A 74 -8.70 3.48 15.20
C LEU A 74 -8.12 3.31 13.80
N LEU A 75 -8.20 2.09 13.26
CA LEU A 75 -7.78 1.81 11.89
C LEU A 75 -8.53 2.69 10.91
N ARG A 76 -9.86 2.77 11.01
CA ARG A 76 -10.67 3.66 10.17
C ARG A 76 -10.16 5.09 10.22
N LYS A 77 -9.91 5.66 11.40
CA LYS A 77 -9.41 7.04 11.54
C LYS A 77 -8.05 7.24 10.86
N ILE A 78 -7.16 6.26 10.98
CA ILE A 78 -5.81 6.33 10.39
C ILE A 78 -5.87 6.11 8.87
N THR A 79 -6.73 5.21 8.40
CA THR A 79 -6.83 4.82 6.98
C THR A 79 -7.72 5.72 6.16
N THR A 80 -8.59 6.52 6.78
CA THR A 80 -9.34 7.57 6.09
C THR A 80 -8.41 8.71 5.71
N VAL A 81 -7.61 8.48 4.67
CA VAL A 81 -6.98 9.56 3.91
C VAL A 81 -8.08 10.19 3.07
N GLN A 82 -8.30 11.49 3.23
CA GLN A 82 -9.14 12.23 2.30
C GLN A 82 -8.38 12.31 0.97
N ILE A 83 -8.72 11.39 0.07
CA ILE A 83 -8.22 11.37 -1.30
C ILE A 83 -9.26 12.08 -2.15
N ASP A 84 -8.82 13.10 -2.89
CA ASP A 84 -9.64 13.79 -3.88
C ASP A 84 -10.29 12.79 -4.83
N GLU A 85 -11.55 13.04 -5.19
CA GLU A 85 -12.31 12.14 -6.05
C GLU A 85 -11.61 11.91 -7.39
N GLU A 86 -10.94 12.94 -7.92
CA GLU A 86 -10.14 12.85 -9.15
C GLU A 86 -9.00 11.84 -9.02
N ILE A 87 -8.21 11.92 -7.95
CA ILE A 87 -7.08 11.01 -7.69
C ILE A 87 -7.59 9.58 -7.48
N ARG A 88 -8.71 9.43 -6.75
CA ARG A 88 -9.35 8.12 -6.53
C ARG A 88 -9.74 7.47 -7.86
N ASN A 89 -10.42 8.21 -8.73
CA ASN A 89 -10.86 7.72 -10.02
C ASN A 89 -9.67 7.35 -10.91
N GLN A 90 -8.59 8.15 -10.89
CA GLN A 90 -7.36 7.80 -11.59
C GLN A 90 -6.75 6.48 -11.08
N ILE A 91 -6.65 6.29 -9.76
CA ILE A 91 -6.11 5.03 -9.21
C ILE A 91 -6.94 3.82 -9.67
N ILE A 92 -8.26 3.95 -9.68
CA ILE A 92 -9.18 2.91 -10.12
C ILE A 92 -8.98 2.62 -11.62
N GLU A 93 -9.05 3.64 -12.47
CA GLU A 93 -8.88 3.50 -13.92
C GLU A 93 -7.54 2.86 -14.28
N ARG A 94 -6.44 3.29 -13.64
CA ARG A 94 -5.12 2.68 -13.83
C ARG A 94 -5.10 1.21 -13.37
N SER A 95 -5.78 0.90 -12.27
CA SER A 95 -5.85 -0.47 -11.73
C SER A 95 -6.62 -1.43 -12.63
N VAL A 96 -7.66 -0.95 -13.31
CA VAL A 96 -8.46 -1.72 -14.27
C VAL A 96 -7.73 -1.85 -15.60
N THR A 97 -7.27 -0.74 -16.18
CA THR A 97 -6.65 -0.73 -17.52
C THR A 97 -5.23 -1.27 -17.54
N LYS A 98 -4.58 -1.38 -16.37
CA LYS A 98 -3.14 -1.71 -16.21
C LYS A 98 -2.20 -0.80 -17.00
N ARG A 99 -2.67 0.39 -17.39
CA ARG A 99 -1.92 1.35 -18.21
C ARG A 99 -1.85 2.71 -17.51
N PRO A 100 -0.79 3.49 -17.75
CA PRO A 100 -0.76 4.89 -17.33
C PRO A 100 -1.93 5.65 -17.95
N ILE A 101 -2.58 6.52 -17.18
CA ILE A 101 -3.62 7.40 -17.70
C ILE A 101 -2.93 8.45 -18.54
N THR A 102 -3.08 8.36 -19.85
CA THR A 102 -2.63 9.42 -20.74
C THR A 102 -3.64 10.56 -20.65
N SER A 103 -3.15 11.79 -20.55
CA SER A 103 -4.02 12.97 -20.68
C SER A 103 -4.80 12.84 -21.99
N LYS A 104 -6.13 13.02 -21.94
CA LYS A 104 -6.99 12.95 -23.13
C LYS A 104 -6.33 13.79 -24.23
N SER A 105 -5.92 13.14 -25.32
CA SER A 105 -5.26 13.84 -26.42
C SER A 105 -6.24 14.89 -26.94
N LYS A 106 -5.78 16.14 -27.02
CA LYS A 106 -6.59 17.20 -27.63
C LYS A 106 -6.94 16.74 -29.04
N LYS A 107 -8.21 16.81 -29.41
CA LYS A 107 -8.65 16.50 -30.78
C LYS A 107 -7.78 17.32 -31.72
N LYS A 108 -7.11 16.64 -32.66
CA LYS A 108 -6.33 17.34 -33.68
C LYS A 108 -7.33 18.21 -34.43
N LYS A 109 -7.08 19.52 -34.44
CA LYS A 109 -7.84 20.41 -35.31
C LYS A 109 -7.55 19.96 -36.74
N ASP A 110 -8.59 19.93 -37.56
CA ASP A 110 -8.42 19.65 -38.98
C ASP A 110 -7.45 20.68 -39.54
N LYS A 111 -6.33 20.20 -40.08
CA LYS A 111 -5.34 21.06 -40.71
C LYS A 111 -5.98 21.53 -42.01
N GLN A 112 -6.38 22.79 -42.08
CA GLN A 112 -6.74 23.41 -43.34
C GLN A 112 -5.54 23.27 -44.28
N THR A 113 -5.76 22.71 -45.46
CA THR A 113 -4.72 22.56 -46.47
C THR A 113 -4.27 23.96 -46.88
N VAL A 114 -2.95 24.15 -46.97
CA VAL A 114 -2.36 25.42 -47.43
C VAL A 114 -2.54 25.59 -48.94
N PHE A 115 -2.74 24.48 -49.66
CA PHE A 115 -3.02 24.48 -51.10
C PHE A 115 -4.42 25.01 -51.37
N THR A 116 -4.46 26.07 -52.16
CA THR A 116 -5.68 26.70 -52.66
C THR A 116 -6.02 26.16 -54.05
N GLU A 117 -7.25 26.36 -54.51
CA GLU A 117 -7.68 25.94 -55.85
C GLU A 117 -6.84 26.62 -56.97
N GLU A 118 -6.26 27.80 -56.69
CA GLU A 118 -5.35 28.49 -57.60
C GLU A 118 -4.01 27.75 -57.77
N ASP A 119 -3.52 27.11 -56.71
CA ASP A 119 -2.28 26.32 -56.76
C ASP A 119 -2.47 25.03 -57.57
N PHE A 120 -3.67 24.44 -57.53
CA PHE A 120 -4.02 23.29 -58.37
C PHE A 120 -4.06 23.66 -59.85
N LYS A 121 -4.58 24.84 -60.22
CA LYS A 121 -4.57 25.31 -61.61
C LYS A 121 -3.16 25.53 -62.14
N LYS A 122 -2.28 26.17 -61.35
CA LYS A 122 -0.87 26.34 -61.72
C LYS A 122 -0.16 25.01 -61.91
N PHE A 123 -0.46 24.03 -61.05
CA PHE A 123 0.09 22.68 -61.18
C PHE A 123 -0.43 21.99 -62.45
N GLU A 124 -1.72 22.11 -62.76
CA GLU A 124 -2.29 21.55 -63.99
C GLU A 124 -1.65 22.17 -65.24
N GLU A 125 -1.48 23.49 -65.28
CA GLU A 125 -0.80 24.21 -66.37
C GLU A 125 0.65 23.72 -66.56
N GLU A 126 1.41 23.54 -65.47
CA GLU A 126 2.79 23.07 -65.53
C GLU A 126 2.89 21.61 -66.00
N TYR A 127 1.90 20.77 -65.68
CA TYR A 127 1.96 19.33 -65.93
C TYR A 127 1.23 18.86 -67.20
N THR A 128 0.21 19.58 -67.65
CA THR A 128 -0.53 19.26 -68.89
C THR A 128 -0.10 20.06 -70.10
N GLY A 129 0.64 21.17 -69.92
CA GLY A 129 1.50 21.78 -70.94
C GLY A 129 0.90 21.89 -72.35
N GLU A 130 -0.24 22.59 -72.49
CA GLU A 130 -0.46 23.37 -73.72
C GLU A 130 0.30 24.69 -73.65
#